data_AF-A0A7S3QZ37-F1
#
_entry.id   AF-A0A7S3QZ37-F1
#
_cell.length_a   1.000
_cell.length_b   1.000
_cell.length_c   1.000
_cell.angle_alpha   90.00
_cell.angle_beta   90.00
_cell.angle_gamma   90.00
#
_symmetry.space_group_name_H-M   'P 1'
#
loop_
_entity.id
_entity.type
_entity.pdbx_description
1 polymer ?
#
loop_
_entity_poly.entity_id
_entity_poly.type
_entity_poly.pdbx_seq_one_letter_code
_entity_poly.pdbx_strand_id
1 'polypeptide(L)'
;MQTCEGDGVDSPLGPEAVVAHLRLLGESNAVIHRQQKLQPDAALAAAAAYRSMFQEEDGTIPATFEVMYLTGWTPHPSQQKPSKRGSQTVSFQVGCMIMCISANNQGCSVRWFVT
;
A
#
# COMPACT_ATOMS: atom_id res chain seq x y z
N MET A 1 12.35 -1.66 7.45
CA MET A 1 11.90 -2.58 8.49
C MET A 1 11.42 -1.70 9.62
N GLN A 2 10.12 -1.40 9.64
CA GLN A 2 9.57 -0.42 10.56
C GLN A 2 8.98 -1.20 11.72
N THR A 3 9.77 -1.34 12.78
CA THR A 3 9.24 -1.63 14.11
C THR A 3 8.33 -0.47 14.45
N CYS A 4 7.10 -0.79 14.85
CA CYS A 4 6.21 0.22 15.39
C CYS A 4 6.77 0.62 16.77
N GLU A 5 7.78 1.50 16.80
CA GLU A 5 8.15 2.22 18.01
C GLU A 5 6.98 3.13 18.36
N GLY A 6 6.06 2.59 19.15
CA GLY A 6 4.97 3.34 19.75
C GLY A 6 5.54 4.33 20.75
N ASP A 7 5.20 5.59 20.52
CA ASP A 7 5.04 6.64 21.50
C ASP A 7 4.65 6.08 22.87
N GLY A 8 5.61 6.12 23.79
CA GLY A 8 5.46 5.61 25.14
C GLY A 8 4.37 6.39 25.86
N VAL A 9 3.28 5.69 26.17
CA VAL A 9 2.41 5.77 27.35
C VAL A 9 1.12 5.01 26.96
N ASP A 10 0.87 3.88 27.64
CA ASP A 10 -0.40 3.10 27.69
C ASP A 10 -0.61 1.87 26.79
N SER A 11 0.36 1.44 25.96
CA SER A 11 0.20 0.19 25.21
C SER A 11 0.37 -1.04 26.12
N PRO A 12 -0.60 -1.96 26.19
CA PRO A 12 -0.46 -3.16 26.99
C PRO A 12 0.66 -4.04 26.40
N LEU A 13 1.74 -4.23 27.15
CA LEU A 13 2.97 -4.92 26.72
C LEU A 13 2.77 -6.43 26.39
N GLY A 14 1.56 -6.95 26.54
CA GLY A 14 1.27 -8.36 26.33
C GLY A 14 0.66 -8.71 24.96
N PRO A 15 0.32 -10.00 24.77
CA PRO A 15 -0.17 -10.53 23.50
C PRO A 15 -1.54 -9.94 23.11
N GLU A 16 -2.24 -9.29 24.03
CA GLU A 16 -3.45 -8.53 23.77
C GLU A 16 -3.25 -7.40 22.75
N ALA A 17 -2.10 -6.71 22.76
CA ALA A 17 -1.79 -5.67 21.78
C ALA A 17 -1.63 -6.27 20.38
N VAL A 18 -0.95 -7.41 20.27
CA VAL A 18 -0.80 -8.14 19.01
C VAL A 18 -2.17 -8.50 18.46
N VAL A 19 -3.06 -9.09 19.28
CA VAL A 19 -4.42 -9.44 18.86
C VAL A 19 -5.23 -8.21 18.43
N ALA A 20 -5.09 -7.07 19.11
CA ALA A 20 -5.73 -5.82 18.71
C ALA A 20 -5.23 -5.36 17.33
N HIS A 21 -3.92 -5.43 17.08
CA HIS A 21 -3.34 -5.07 15.79
C HIS A 21 -3.84 -5.99 14.67
N LEU A 22 -3.89 -7.32 14.88
CA LEU A 22 -4.43 -8.26 13.89
C LEU A 22 -5.92 -7.99 13.54
N ARG A 23 -6.70 -7.54 14.53
CA ARG A 23 -8.09 -7.14 14.30
C ARG A 23 -8.19 -5.87 13.44
N LEU A 24 -7.32 -4.90 13.69
CA LEU A 24 -7.24 -3.66 12.89
C LEU A 24 -6.77 -3.93 11.45
N LEU A 25 -5.83 -4.87 11.27
CA LEU A 25 -5.37 -5.32 9.95
C LEU A 25 -6.44 -6.13 9.19
N GLY A 26 -7.55 -6.49 9.84
CA GLY A 26 -8.63 -7.25 9.21
C GLY A 26 -8.29 -8.73 8.99
N GLU A 27 -7.20 -9.23 9.56
CA GLU A 27 -6.79 -10.65 9.45
C GLU A 27 -7.83 -11.60 10.02
N SER A 28 -8.65 -11.11 10.94
CA SER A 28 -9.80 -11.84 11.45
C SER A 28 -10.73 -12.33 10.33
N ASN A 29 -10.80 -11.66 9.18
CA ASN A 29 -11.67 -12.02 8.06
C ASN A 29 -11.02 -12.91 6.99
N ALA A 30 -9.72 -13.23 7.12
CA ALA A 30 -9.00 -14.01 6.11
C ALA A 30 -9.39 -15.51 6.08
N VAL A 31 -9.91 -16.05 7.19
CA VAL A 31 -10.19 -17.49 7.34
C VAL A 31 -11.68 -17.78 7.15
N ILE A 32 -12.02 -18.51 6.08
CA ILE A 32 -13.39 -18.90 5.71
C ILE A 32 -14.06 -19.77 6.80
N HIS A 33 -13.29 -20.65 7.43
CA HIS A 33 -13.77 -21.56 8.49
C HIS A 33 -13.39 -21.13 9.90
N ARG A 34 -13.38 -19.82 10.18
CA ARG A 34 -13.06 -19.31 11.52
C ARG A 34 -14.16 -19.64 12.53
N GLN A 35 -13.77 -19.91 13.76
CA GLN A 35 -14.70 -19.85 14.88
C GLN A 35 -15.05 -18.40 15.17
N GLN A 36 -16.33 -18.04 15.11
CA GLN A 36 -16.79 -16.66 15.34
C GLN A 36 -16.68 -16.22 16.80
N LYS A 37 -16.68 -17.17 17.74
CA LYS A 37 -16.55 -16.92 19.17
C LYS A 37 -15.45 -17.81 19.73
N LEU A 38 -14.43 -17.18 20.31
CA LEU A 38 -13.42 -17.84 21.12
C LEU A 38 -13.91 -17.93 22.56
N GLN A 39 -13.70 -19.09 23.21
CA GLN A 39 -13.94 -19.21 24.65
C GLN A 39 -12.92 -18.33 25.41
N PRO A 40 -13.36 -17.56 26.42
CA PRO A 40 -12.48 -16.66 27.16
C PRO A 40 -11.32 -17.40 27.83
N ASP A 41 -11.56 -18.61 28.35
CA ASP A 41 -10.53 -19.44 28.98
C ASP A 41 -9.44 -19.86 27.98
N ALA A 42 -9.84 -20.21 26.75
CA ALA A 42 -8.90 -20.57 25.70
C ALA A 42 -8.05 -19.37 25.27
N ALA A 43 -8.65 -18.17 25.19
CA ALA A 43 -7.92 -16.95 24.89
C ALA A 43 -6.90 -16.60 26.00
N LEU A 44 -7.28 -16.78 27.27
CA LEU A 44 -6.42 -16.54 28.42
C LEU A 44 -5.27 -17.54 28.49
N ALA A 45 -5.55 -18.83 28.26
CA ALA A 45 -4.54 -19.88 28.17
C ALA A 45 -3.56 -19.62 27.01
N ALA A 46 -4.07 -19.23 25.85
CA ALA A 46 -3.25 -18.88 24.69
C ALA A 46 -2.35 -17.66 24.99
N ALA A 47 -2.88 -16.63 25.66
CA ALA A 47 -2.10 -15.47 26.05
C ALA A 47 -0.95 -15.84 27.01
N ALA A 48 -1.21 -16.72 27.99
CA ALA A 48 -0.17 -17.20 28.91
C ALA A 48 0.91 -18.01 28.17
N ALA A 49 0.51 -18.91 27.28
CA ALA A 49 1.43 -19.68 26.45
C ALA A 49 2.28 -18.76 25.55
N TYR A 50 1.67 -17.75 24.93
CA TYR A 50 2.36 -16.81 24.05
C TYR A 50 3.43 -16.00 24.81
N ARG A 51 3.10 -15.53 26.01
CA ARG A 51 4.07 -14.84 26.88
C ARG A 51 5.25 -15.75 27.21
N SER A 52 5.01 -17.01 27.55
CA SER A 52 6.11 -17.94 27.91
C SER A 52 7.10 -18.21 26.77
N MET A 53 6.66 -18.07 25.51
CA MET A 53 7.46 -18.40 24.33
C MET A 53 8.17 -17.20 23.70
N PHE A 54 7.57 -16.01 23.75
CA PHE A 54 7.99 -14.85 22.94
C PHE A 54 8.19 -13.56 23.74
N GLN A 55 8.10 -13.60 25.07
CA GLN A 55 8.35 -12.44 25.90
C GLN A 55 9.86 -12.19 26.03
N GLU A 56 10.28 -10.97 25.73
CA GLU A 56 11.64 -10.50 25.97
C GLU A 56 11.86 -10.06 27.43
N GLU A 57 13.11 -9.83 27.82
CA GLU A 57 13.48 -9.42 29.20
C GLU A 57 12.75 -8.13 29.64
N ASP A 58 12.48 -7.22 28.70
CA ASP A 58 11.74 -5.97 28.92
C ASP A 58 10.22 -6.16 29.00
N GLY A 59 9.73 -7.39 28.86
CA GLY A 59 8.30 -7.72 28.88
C GLY A 59 7.55 -7.38 27.59
N THR A 60 8.25 -6.89 26.57
CA THR A 60 7.69 -6.60 25.24
C THR A 60 7.64 -7.87 24.40
N ILE A 61 6.63 -7.93 23.52
CA ILE A 61 6.46 -9.04 22.58
C ILE A 61 6.69 -8.51 21.16
N PRO A 62 7.79 -8.90 20.48
CA PRO A 62 8.05 -8.45 19.12
C PRO A 62 7.07 -9.10 18.13
N ALA A 63 6.39 -8.28 17.33
CA ALA A 63 5.53 -8.74 16.24
C ALA A 63 6.00 -8.13 14.92
N THR A 64 6.31 -8.98 13.94
CA THR A 64 6.73 -8.56 12.59
C THR A 64 5.60 -8.87 11.60
N PHE A 65 5.22 -7.88 10.80
CA PHE A 65 4.17 -8.02 9.78
C PHE A 65 4.77 -7.81 8.38
N GLU A 66 4.33 -8.63 7.44
CA GLU A 66 4.62 -8.45 6.02
C GLU A 66 3.39 -7.86 5.33
N VAL A 67 3.56 -6.71 4.66
CA VAL A 67 2.47 -6.01 3.98
C VAL A 67 2.69 -6.08 2.47
N MET A 68 1.75 -6.71 1.77
CA MET A 68 1.72 -6.76 0.30
C MET A 68 0.93 -5.58 -0.24
N TYR A 69 1.58 -4.74 -1.05
CA TYR A 69 0.94 -3.59 -1.69
C TYR A 69 0.62 -3.90 -3.15
N LEU A 70 -0.64 -3.75 -3.55
CA LEU A 70 -1.06 -3.80 -4.95
C LEU A 70 -1.55 -2.43 -5.37
N THR A 71 -0.82 -1.80 -6.28
CA THR A 71 -1.22 -0.53 -6.90
C THR A 71 -1.69 -0.81 -8.33
N GLY A 72 -2.94 -0.46 -8.62
CA GLY A 72 -3.52 -0.56 -9.95
C GLY A 72 -3.91 0.82 -10.45
N TRP A 73 -3.67 1.10 -11.72
CA TRP A 73 -4.23 2.27 -12.39
C TRP A 73 -5.23 1.80 -13.45
N THR A 74 -6.38 2.47 -13.51
CA THR A 74 -7.38 2.25 -14.55
C THR A 74 -7.32 3.42 -15.53
N PRO A 75 -7.28 3.18 -16.86
CA PRO A 75 -7.29 4.27 -17.83
C PRO A 75 -8.57 5.09 -17.70
N HIS A 76 -8.43 6.40 -17.71
CA HIS A 76 -9.57 7.30 -17.64
C HIS A 76 -10.36 7.26 -18.96
N PRO A 77 -11.71 7.30 -18.96
CA PRO A 77 -12.49 7.27 -20.20
C PRO A 77 -12.19 8.42 -21.18
N SER A 78 -11.71 9.57 -20.69
CA SER A 78 -11.25 10.68 -21.56
C SER A 78 -9.82 10.54 -22.06
N GLN A 79 -9.12 9.45 -21.72
CA GLN A 79 -7.75 9.22 -22.19
C GLN A 79 -7.75 9.13 -23.72
N GLN A 80 -7.00 10.04 -24.36
CA GLN A 80 -6.92 10.10 -25.81
C GLN A 80 -6.38 8.77 -26.35
N LYS A 81 -7.17 8.13 -27.22
CA LYS A 81 -6.76 6.89 -27.89
C LYS A 81 -5.76 7.22 -28.99
N PRO A 82 -4.71 6.41 -29.18
CA PRO A 82 -3.79 6.60 -30.29
C PRO A 82 -4.56 6.57 -31.63
N SER A 83 -4.28 7.55 -32.49
CA SER A 83 -4.86 7.60 -33.84
C SER A 83 -4.44 6.40 -34.67
N LYS A 84 -5.27 6.01 -35.65
CA LYS A 84 -4.96 4.88 -36.56
C LYS A 84 -3.65 5.15 -37.31
N ARG A 85 -2.77 4.15 -37.35
CA ARG A 85 -1.51 4.20 -38.11
C ARG A 85 -1.81 4.56 -39.58
N GLY A 86 -1.13 5.56 -40.12
CA GLY A 86 -1.34 6.04 -41.49
C GLY A 86 -2.35 7.18 -41.65
N SER A 87 -3.00 7.66 -40.57
CA SER A 87 -3.87 8.85 -40.61
C SER A 87 -3.12 10.19 -40.51
N GLN A 88 -1.82 10.18 -40.81
CA GLN A 88 -0.96 11.35 -40.68
C GLN A 88 -1.03 12.18 -41.97
N THR A 89 -1.59 13.39 -41.88
CA THR A 89 -1.66 14.34 -43.01
C THR A 89 -0.36 15.12 -43.22
N VAL A 90 0.56 15.10 -42.25
CA VAL A 90 1.83 15.84 -42.27
C VAL A 90 3.02 14.90 -42.12
N SER A 91 3.88 14.81 -43.13
CA SER A 91 5.10 14.00 -43.07
C SER A 91 6.13 14.67 -42.16
N PHE A 92 6.54 13.99 -41.09
CA PHE A 92 7.69 14.45 -40.30
C PHE A 92 8.98 14.10 -41.04
N GLN A 93 9.80 15.10 -41.34
CA GLN A 93 11.11 14.92 -41.96
C GLN A 93 12.00 14.07 -41.05
N VAL A 94 12.67 13.08 -41.66
CA VAL A 94 13.46 12.03 -41.03
C VAL A 94 14.57 12.63 -40.18
N GLY A 95 14.40 12.67 -38.85
CA GLY A 95 15.49 13.14 -37.98
C GLY A 95 15.18 13.50 -36.53
N CYS A 96 13.96 13.31 -36.00
CA CYS A 96 13.72 13.57 -34.58
C CYS A 96 12.84 12.48 -33.96
N MET A 97 13.44 11.71 -33.06
CA MET A 97 12.75 10.82 -32.14
C MET A 97 12.09 11.72 -31.08
N ILE A 98 10.74 11.71 -31.00
CA ILE A 98 9.89 11.86 -29.78
C ILE A 98 8.55 12.60 -30.05
N MET A 99 7.49 11.88 -29.67
CA MET A 99 6.25 12.29 -28.97
C MET A 99 5.37 13.43 -29.53
N CYS A 100 4.13 13.06 -29.88
CA CYS A 100 3.01 14.00 -29.94
C CYS A 100 2.65 14.46 -28.52
N ILE A 101 2.98 15.70 -28.18
CA ILE A 101 2.28 16.45 -27.14
C ILE A 101 0.99 16.99 -27.79
N SER A 102 -0.16 16.59 -27.23
CA SER A 102 -1.49 17.08 -27.59
C SER A 102 -1.57 18.60 -27.43
N ALA A 103 -1.76 19.33 -28.53
CA ALA A 103 -2.13 20.73 -28.50
C ALA A 103 -3.60 20.89 -28.09
N ASN A 104 -3.87 21.60 -27.00
CA ASN A 104 -5.18 22.21 -26.77
C ASN A 104 -5.01 23.72 -26.53
N ASN A 105 -6.03 24.45 -26.94
CA ASN A 105 -6.09 25.86 -27.37
C ASN A 105 -5.96 26.92 -26.26
N GLN A 106 -5.03 26.76 -25.31
CA GLN A 106 -4.69 27.85 -24.38
C GLN A 106 -3.17 27.93 -24.16
N GLY A 107 -2.51 28.71 -25.03
CA GLY A 107 -1.25 29.40 -24.74
C GLY A 107 -0.02 28.56 -24.39
N CYS A 108 0.63 27.93 -25.37
CA CYS A 108 2.05 27.57 -25.24
C CYS A 108 2.94 28.71 -25.79
N SER A 109 3.34 29.61 -24.90
CA SER A 109 4.43 30.57 -25.13
C SER A 109 5.77 29.82 -25.02
N VAL A 110 6.40 29.50 -26.15
CA VAL A 110 7.82 29.13 -26.19
C VAL A 110 8.61 30.35 -26.66
N ARG A 111 9.08 31.14 -25.70
CA ARG A 111 10.05 32.20 -25.93
C ARG A 111 11.45 31.57 -25.87
N TRP A 112 12.10 31.45 -27.04
CA TRP A 112 13.53 31.17 -27.12
C TRP A 112 14.28 32.50 -27.19
N PHE A 113 15.02 32.84 -26.13
CA PHE A 113 16.07 33.85 -26.18
C PHE A 113 17.33 33.17 -26.75
N VAL A 114 17.98 33.80 -27.72
CA VAL A 114 19.33 33.45 -28.17
C VAL A 114 20.12 34.76 -28.26
N THR A 115 21.36 34.75 -27.74
CA THR A 115 22.39 35.80 -27.88
C THR A 115 22.75 36.09 -29.33
#